data_AF-A0A017ST08-F1
#
_entry.id   AF-A0A017ST08-F1
#
_cell.length_a   1.000
_cell.length_b   1.000
_cell.length_c   1.000
_cell.angle_alpha   90.00
_cell.angle_beta   90.00
_cell.angle_gamma   90.00
#
_symmetry.space_group_name_H-M   'P 1'
#
loop_
_entity.id
_entity.type
_entity.pdbx_description
1 polymer ?
#
loop_
_entity_poly.entity_id
_entity_poly.type
_entity_poly.pdbx_seq_one_letter_code
_entity_poly.pdbx_strand_id
1 'polypeptide(L)'
;MKEQRSERSVLGRWMVRGAMLMAQAALVIGCAGAGEDEGTEEVVDSSDAVSDSYAQTRYPIVLAHGMAGFDSLFGVVDYFHGIESNLRSSGADVYVTQVPAFNSTEERGEALLAQVEDIAARSGKGKVNLIGHSHGGLDIRYVASVRPDLVASVTSVGSPHKGAEFATYLRGNVKGGSFTEGVLSFFANKLGTALGLLSGHSNPQDALAALDSLSASGMATFNAEYPAGIPSTTCGQGAATVDGIKYYSWSGTGVLTNVFDAGDYALGLTSTFYGEADDGLVGKCSSHLGTVLRDDYNMNHLDEVNQLVGITALFSTDPKSVFRTHANRLKSAGL
;
A
#
# COMPACT_ATOMS: atom_id res chain seq x y z
N MET A 1 -63.55 -22.35 38.63
CA MET A 1 -63.82 -21.88 40.00
C MET A 1 -62.67 -22.29 40.92
N LYS A 2 -61.73 -21.37 41.16
CA LYS A 2 -61.19 -20.97 42.48
C LYS A 2 -59.90 -20.16 42.25
N GLU A 3 -60.01 -18.86 42.54
CA GLU A 3 -58.93 -17.90 42.73
C GLU A 3 -58.18 -18.15 44.05
N GLN A 4 -56.90 -17.78 44.10
CA GLN A 4 -56.30 -16.74 44.97
C GLN A 4 -54.76 -16.94 45.05
N ARG A 5 -53.98 -15.97 44.55
CA ARG A 5 -53.12 -14.97 45.27
C ARG A 5 -51.87 -15.61 45.90
N SER A 6 -50.65 -15.30 45.47
CA SER A 6 -49.87 -14.05 45.62
C SER A 6 -48.67 -14.33 46.51
N GLU A 7 -47.46 -14.31 45.96
CA GLU A 7 -46.30 -13.64 46.57
C GLU A 7 -45.16 -13.57 45.54
N ARG A 8 -44.90 -12.36 45.05
CA ARG A 8 -43.70 -12.00 44.27
C ARG A 8 -42.82 -11.17 45.20
N SER A 9 -41.67 -11.70 45.63
CA SER A 9 -40.66 -10.96 46.37
C SER A 9 -39.43 -10.65 45.50
N VAL A 10 -39.24 -9.34 45.30
CA VAL A 10 -37.97 -8.60 45.42
C VAL A 10 -36.70 -9.25 44.85
N LEU A 11 -36.53 -9.36 43.53
CA LEU A 11 -35.20 -9.43 42.89
C LEU A 11 -35.17 -9.02 41.40
N GLY A 12 -36.23 -8.37 40.90
CA GLY A 12 -36.34 -7.88 39.52
C GLY A 12 -36.00 -6.40 39.32
N ARG A 13 -34.94 -5.87 39.95
CA ARG A 13 -34.63 -4.41 39.90
C ARG A 13 -33.21 -3.99 39.52
N TRP A 14 -32.33 -4.88 39.07
CA TRP A 14 -30.90 -4.49 38.90
C TRP A 14 -30.18 -4.77 37.58
N MET A 15 -30.82 -5.16 36.47
CA MET A 15 -30.07 -5.31 35.20
C MET A 15 -30.81 -4.91 33.91
N VAL A 16 -31.61 -3.84 33.92
CA VAL A 16 -32.00 -3.15 32.67
C VAL A 16 -32.17 -1.66 32.95
N ARG A 17 -31.12 -0.85 32.75
CA ARG A 17 -31.14 0.61 32.53
C ARG A 17 -29.70 1.14 32.47
N GLY A 18 -29.18 1.28 31.26
CA GLY A 18 -27.87 1.88 31.00
C GLY A 18 -27.77 2.32 29.54
N ALA A 19 -28.80 3.03 29.06
CA ALA A 19 -28.82 3.63 27.73
C ALA A 19 -29.23 5.10 27.86
N MET A 20 -28.44 5.96 27.22
CA MET A 20 -28.74 7.32 26.75
C MET A 20 -29.09 8.41 27.78
N LEU A 21 -28.20 9.41 27.87
CA LEU A 21 -28.39 10.78 28.37
C LEU A 21 -27.10 11.51 27.92
N MET A 22 -27.06 12.64 27.19
CA MET A 22 -27.98 13.77 27.13
C MET A 22 -27.89 14.54 25.81
N ALA A 23 -29.05 15.00 25.37
CA ALA A 23 -29.26 15.96 24.29
C ALA A 23 -29.15 17.41 24.77
N GLN A 24 -29.07 18.28 23.78
CA GLN A 24 -28.96 19.74 23.76
C GLN A 24 -29.90 20.49 24.71
N ALA A 25 -29.44 21.65 25.19
CA ALA A 25 -30.31 22.71 25.71
C ALA A 25 -29.89 24.06 25.11
N ALA A 26 -30.78 24.66 24.32
CA ALA A 26 -30.79 26.07 24.01
C ALA A 26 -32.20 26.60 24.34
N LEU A 27 -32.29 27.62 25.19
CA LEU A 27 -33.40 28.57 25.17
C LEU A 27 -32.99 29.91 25.81
N VAL A 28 -33.40 30.97 25.11
CA VAL A 28 -33.15 32.41 25.28
C VAL A 28 -34.14 33.04 26.27
N ILE A 29 -33.73 34.15 26.92
CA ILE A 29 -34.46 35.40 27.32
C ILE A 29 -33.47 36.13 28.27
N GLY A 30 -33.11 37.41 28.20
CA GLY A 30 -33.53 38.58 27.43
C GLY A 30 -33.39 39.85 28.30
N CYS A 31 -32.61 40.84 27.82
CA CYS A 31 -32.57 42.29 28.14
C CYS A 31 -32.10 42.82 29.53
N ALA A 32 -30.99 43.57 29.55
CA ALA A 32 -30.95 45.05 29.62
C ALA A 32 -29.58 45.59 30.13
N GLY A 33 -29.02 46.60 29.46
CA GLY A 33 -27.92 47.42 29.99
C GLY A 33 -26.96 47.94 28.93
N ALA A 34 -27.11 49.21 28.57
CA ALA A 34 -26.41 49.91 27.49
C ALA A 34 -24.92 50.22 27.77
N GLY A 35 -24.17 50.38 26.69
CA GLY A 35 -22.82 50.96 26.65
C GLY A 35 -22.31 50.93 25.22
N GLU A 36 -22.44 52.05 24.52
CA GLU A 36 -21.88 52.30 23.20
C GLU A 36 -20.35 52.37 23.29
N ASP A 37 -19.65 51.61 22.43
CA ASP A 37 -18.30 51.96 22.00
C ASP A 37 -18.10 51.47 20.56
N GLU A 38 -17.96 52.42 19.63
CA GLU A 38 -17.71 52.17 18.21
C GLU A 38 -16.25 51.72 18.04
N GLY A 39 -16.02 50.41 18.19
CA GLY A 39 -14.81 49.75 17.72
C GLY A 39 -15.08 49.10 16.36
N THR A 40 -14.37 49.55 15.32
CA THR A 40 -14.33 48.84 14.03
C THR A 40 -13.69 47.47 14.23
N GLU A 41 -14.49 46.43 14.42
CA GLU A 41 -14.05 45.04 14.28
C GLU A 41 -13.89 44.76 12.78
N GLU A 42 -12.65 44.76 12.30
CA GLU A 42 -12.32 44.04 11.07
C GLU A 42 -12.67 42.57 11.28
N VAL A 43 -13.76 42.14 10.66
CA VAL A 43 -14.02 40.71 10.43
C VAL A 43 -12.97 40.25 9.43
N VAL A 44 -11.82 39.84 9.95
CA VAL A 44 -10.85 39.06 9.18
C VAL A 44 -11.49 37.70 8.96
N ASP A 45 -12.02 37.50 7.76
CA ASP A 45 -12.43 36.19 7.27
C ASP A 45 -11.22 35.26 7.29
N SER A 46 -11.05 34.51 8.38
CA SER A 46 -10.00 33.50 8.51
C SER A 46 -10.40 32.21 7.79
N SER A 47 -10.80 32.33 6.52
CA SER A 47 -11.09 31.18 5.65
C SER A 47 -9.87 30.69 4.87
N ASP A 48 -8.68 31.23 5.15
CA ASP A 48 -7.41 30.61 4.77
C ASP A 48 -7.18 29.35 5.61
N ALA A 49 -7.94 28.29 5.31
CA ALA A 49 -7.50 26.94 5.62
C ALA A 49 -6.09 26.80 5.04
N VAL A 50 -5.08 26.80 5.91
CA VAL A 50 -3.68 26.60 5.53
C VAL A 50 -3.63 25.32 4.71
N SER A 51 -3.54 25.45 3.38
CA SER A 51 -3.44 24.29 2.51
C SER A 51 -2.11 23.63 2.79
N ASP A 52 -2.14 22.47 3.45
CA ASP A 52 -0.93 21.71 3.72
C ASP A 52 -0.30 21.34 2.38
N SER A 53 0.87 21.93 2.09
CA SER A 53 1.63 21.67 0.88
C SER A 53 2.81 20.74 1.12
N TYR A 54 2.88 20.07 2.28
CA TYR A 54 4.04 19.27 2.69
C TYR A 54 4.45 18.23 1.65
N ALA A 55 3.49 17.60 0.98
CA ALA A 55 3.70 16.58 -0.05
C ALA A 55 3.51 17.11 -1.49
N GLN A 56 3.37 18.43 -1.70
CA GLN A 56 3.11 19.02 -3.01
C GLN A 56 4.36 18.94 -3.92
N THR A 57 4.48 17.84 -4.66
CA THR A 57 5.51 17.62 -5.69
C THR A 57 5.23 18.43 -6.95
N ARG A 58 6.27 18.66 -7.77
CA ARG A 58 6.16 19.32 -9.09
C ARG A 58 5.43 18.44 -10.10
N TYR A 59 5.74 17.14 -10.11
CA TYR A 59 5.12 16.13 -10.95
C TYR A 59 4.13 15.29 -10.12
N PRO A 60 2.98 14.87 -10.69
CA PRO A 60 2.00 14.05 -9.97
C PRO A 60 2.61 12.72 -9.53
N ILE A 61 2.12 12.20 -8.41
CA ILE A 61 2.48 10.90 -7.87
C ILE A 61 1.52 9.85 -8.47
N VAL A 62 2.07 8.76 -9.00
CA VAL A 62 1.31 7.63 -9.53
C VAL A 62 1.60 6.41 -8.68
N LEU A 63 0.57 5.82 -8.09
CA LEU A 63 0.64 4.65 -7.23
C LEU A 63 0.30 3.39 -8.04
N ALA A 64 1.26 2.47 -8.14
CA ALA A 64 1.13 1.20 -8.87
C ALA A 64 1.07 0.00 -7.91
N HIS A 65 -0.07 -0.71 -7.90
CA HIS A 65 -0.30 -1.83 -7.00
C HIS A 65 0.47 -3.10 -7.43
N GLY A 66 0.67 -4.03 -6.49
CA GLY A 66 1.31 -5.32 -6.73
C GLY A 66 0.42 -6.39 -7.36
N MET A 67 0.89 -7.64 -7.29
CA MET A 67 0.12 -8.83 -7.67
C MET A 67 -1.16 -8.93 -6.83
N ALA A 68 -2.25 -9.42 -7.43
CA ALA A 68 -3.59 -9.49 -6.83
C ALA A 68 -4.17 -8.13 -6.38
N GLY A 69 -3.53 -7.01 -6.74
CA GLY A 69 -3.99 -5.69 -6.36
C GLY A 69 -5.34 -5.31 -7.00
N PHE A 70 -6.02 -4.41 -6.33
CA PHE A 70 -7.36 -3.94 -6.63
C PHE A 70 -7.41 -2.44 -6.34
N ASP A 71 -8.16 -1.66 -7.10
CA ASP A 71 -8.39 -0.26 -6.72
C ASP A 71 -9.18 -0.20 -5.42
N SER A 72 -10.26 -0.99 -5.32
CA SER A 72 -11.07 -1.10 -4.12
C SER A 72 -11.70 -2.48 -3.98
N LEU A 73 -11.49 -3.16 -2.85
CA LEU A 73 -12.14 -4.42 -2.52
C LEU A 73 -13.53 -4.12 -1.95
N PHE A 74 -14.57 -4.66 -2.61
CA PHE A 74 -15.98 -4.41 -2.30
C PHE A 74 -16.40 -2.91 -2.29
N GLY A 75 -15.60 -2.03 -2.92
CA GLY A 75 -15.85 -0.59 -2.97
C GLY A 75 -15.59 0.15 -1.65
N VAL A 76 -14.93 -0.50 -0.68
CA VAL A 76 -14.74 0.04 0.68
C VAL A 76 -13.30 -0.04 1.21
N VAL A 77 -12.44 -0.88 0.61
CA VAL A 77 -11.05 -1.04 1.05
C VAL A 77 -10.11 -0.78 -0.12
N ASP A 78 -9.40 0.34 -0.09
CA ASP A 78 -8.39 0.68 -1.10
C ASP A 78 -7.10 -0.10 -0.84
N TYR A 79 -6.38 -0.49 -1.90
CA TYR A 79 -5.10 -1.20 -1.77
C TYR A 79 -4.07 -0.39 -0.97
N PHE A 80 -3.87 0.87 -1.35
CA PHE A 80 -3.04 1.85 -0.64
C PHE A 80 -3.84 2.52 0.49
N HIS A 81 -4.20 1.74 1.50
CA HIS A 81 -5.25 2.10 2.46
C HIS A 81 -4.97 3.43 3.19
N GLY A 82 -5.74 4.46 2.86
CA GLY A 82 -5.62 5.82 3.43
C GLY A 82 -4.35 6.59 3.03
N ILE A 83 -3.47 6.02 2.22
CA ILE A 83 -2.23 6.65 1.72
C ILE A 83 -2.58 7.72 0.68
N GLU A 84 -3.43 7.39 -0.29
CA GLU A 84 -3.87 8.34 -1.33
C GLU A 84 -4.49 9.59 -0.72
N SER A 85 -5.46 9.40 0.20
CA SER A 85 -6.11 10.52 0.89
C SER A 85 -5.14 11.34 1.73
N ASN A 86 -4.16 10.70 2.38
CA ASN A 86 -3.17 11.39 3.20
C ASN A 86 -2.21 12.23 2.34
N LEU A 87 -1.77 11.71 1.19
CA LEU A 87 -0.94 12.44 0.25
C LEU A 87 -1.70 13.63 -0.37
N ARG A 88 -2.95 13.42 -0.81
CA ARG A 88 -3.80 14.49 -1.35
C ARG A 88 -4.10 15.58 -0.33
N SER A 89 -4.42 15.22 0.92
CA SER A 89 -4.63 16.20 1.99
C SER A 89 -3.35 16.98 2.34
N SER A 90 -2.19 16.50 1.90
CA SER A 90 -0.88 17.12 2.04
C SER A 90 -0.43 17.87 0.77
N GLY A 91 -1.34 18.09 -0.17
CA GLY A 91 -1.13 18.93 -1.36
C GLY A 91 -0.58 18.21 -2.59
N ALA A 92 -0.41 16.88 -2.55
CA ALA A 92 0.04 16.12 -3.72
C ALA A 92 -1.10 15.86 -4.71
N ASP A 93 -0.80 15.96 -6.01
CA ASP A 93 -1.63 15.36 -7.06
C ASP A 93 -1.33 13.87 -7.13
N VAL A 94 -2.31 13.02 -6.81
CA VAL A 94 -2.12 11.57 -6.72
C VAL A 94 -3.08 10.84 -7.65
N TYR A 95 -2.56 9.87 -8.39
CA TYR A 95 -3.30 8.96 -9.26
C TYR A 95 -3.02 7.52 -8.83
N VAL A 96 -4.05 6.70 -8.71
CA VAL A 96 -3.92 5.25 -8.49
C VAL A 96 -4.23 4.56 -9.80
N THR A 97 -3.34 3.68 -10.25
CA THR A 97 -3.48 2.97 -11.53
C THR A 97 -3.88 1.54 -11.31
N GLN A 98 -4.63 0.98 -12.26
CA GLN A 98 -5.08 -0.41 -12.24
C GLN A 98 -4.44 -1.19 -13.38
N VAL A 99 -3.78 -2.30 -13.05
CA VAL A 99 -3.17 -3.22 -14.02
C VAL A 99 -3.72 -4.63 -13.84
N PRO A 100 -3.49 -5.58 -14.78
CA PRO A 100 -3.88 -6.97 -14.59
C PRO A 100 -3.33 -7.56 -13.29
N ALA A 101 -4.19 -8.15 -12.46
CA ALA A 101 -3.83 -8.69 -11.15
C ALA A 101 -2.75 -9.79 -11.21
N PHE A 102 -2.77 -10.61 -12.26
CA PHE A 102 -1.80 -11.66 -12.54
C PHE A 102 -1.43 -11.63 -14.03
N ASN A 103 -0.20 -11.23 -14.36
CA ASN A 103 0.38 -11.35 -15.69
C ASN A 103 1.91 -11.19 -15.60
N SER A 104 2.63 -11.27 -16.72
CA SER A 104 4.05 -10.90 -16.76
C SER A 104 4.26 -9.43 -16.40
N THR A 105 5.47 -9.10 -15.95
CA THR A 105 5.88 -7.72 -15.65
C THR A 105 5.73 -6.81 -16.87
N GLU A 106 6.04 -7.30 -18.06
CA GLU A 106 5.98 -6.54 -19.31
C GLU A 106 4.54 -6.21 -19.69
N GLU A 107 3.62 -7.18 -19.63
CA GLU A 107 2.19 -6.96 -19.92
C GLU A 107 1.55 -5.99 -18.91
N ARG A 108 1.91 -6.11 -17.63
CA ARG A 108 1.50 -5.16 -16.60
C ARG A 108 2.12 -3.78 -16.84
N GLY A 109 3.38 -3.74 -17.24
CA GLY A 109 4.11 -2.53 -17.58
C GLY A 109 3.50 -1.76 -18.76
N GLU A 110 3.06 -2.45 -19.80
CA GLU A 110 2.33 -1.85 -20.94
C GLU A 110 0.96 -1.30 -20.53
N ALA A 111 0.21 -2.05 -19.70
CA ALA A 111 -1.06 -1.57 -19.15
C ALA A 111 -0.87 -0.34 -18.25
N LEU A 112 0.23 -0.28 -17.50
CA LEU A 112 0.61 0.89 -16.70
C LEU A 112 1.05 2.06 -17.59
N LEU A 113 1.84 1.80 -18.63
CA LEU A 113 2.37 2.81 -19.53
C LEU A 113 1.24 3.62 -20.18
N ALA A 114 0.19 2.97 -20.67
CA ALA A 114 -0.96 3.64 -21.26
C ALA A 114 -1.63 4.64 -20.30
N GLN A 115 -1.69 4.32 -19.01
CA GLN A 115 -2.23 5.22 -17.99
C GLN A 115 -1.25 6.35 -17.66
N VAL A 116 0.05 6.06 -17.59
CA VAL A 116 1.08 7.08 -17.35
C VAL A 116 1.12 8.12 -18.47
N GLU A 117 0.95 7.70 -19.73
CA GLU A 117 0.83 8.62 -20.87
C GLU A 117 -0.36 9.57 -20.72
N ASP A 118 -1.54 9.04 -20.37
CA ASP A 118 -2.75 9.84 -20.13
C ASP A 118 -2.57 10.81 -18.94
N ILE A 119 -2.00 10.34 -17.83
CA ILE A 119 -1.75 11.17 -16.64
C ILE A 119 -0.73 12.28 -16.92
N ALA A 120 0.38 11.95 -17.59
CA ALA A 120 1.42 12.92 -17.94
C ALA A 120 0.86 14.01 -18.87
N ALA A 121 -0.01 13.64 -19.81
CA ALA A 121 -0.69 14.56 -20.71
C ALA A 121 -1.73 15.43 -19.98
N ARG A 122 -2.63 14.83 -19.19
CA ARG A 122 -3.71 15.54 -18.49
C ARG A 122 -3.23 16.46 -17.37
N SER A 123 -2.17 16.07 -16.67
CA SER A 123 -1.56 16.91 -15.62
C SER A 123 -0.88 18.16 -16.18
N GLY A 124 -0.54 18.17 -17.49
CA GLY A 124 0.22 19.25 -18.12
C GLY A 124 1.66 19.39 -17.60
N LYS A 125 2.15 18.43 -16.81
CA LYS A 125 3.51 18.46 -16.24
C LYS A 125 4.54 17.72 -17.08
N GLY A 126 4.09 16.85 -18.01
CA GLY A 126 4.95 16.10 -18.94
C GLY A 126 5.77 14.98 -18.32
N LYS A 127 5.81 14.86 -16.99
CA LYS A 127 6.42 13.74 -16.25
C LYS A 127 5.59 13.37 -15.03
N VAL A 128 5.86 12.18 -14.48
CA VAL A 128 5.26 11.66 -13.24
C VAL A 128 6.31 11.12 -12.26
N ASN A 129 5.98 11.08 -10.98
CA ASN A 129 6.71 10.36 -9.94
C ASN A 129 6.04 9.00 -9.71
N LEU A 130 6.72 7.90 -10.05
CA LEU A 130 6.16 6.55 -9.92
C LEU A 130 6.52 5.96 -8.54
N ILE A 131 5.51 5.46 -7.82
CA ILE A 131 5.68 4.69 -6.59
C ILE A 131 4.95 3.35 -6.74
N GLY A 132 5.68 2.25 -6.68
CA GLY A 132 5.17 0.91 -6.94
C GLY A 132 5.45 -0.03 -5.78
N HIS A 133 4.44 -0.77 -5.34
CA HIS A 133 4.57 -1.76 -4.28
C HIS A 133 4.62 -3.17 -4.86
N SER A 134 5.47 -4.05 -4.29
CA SER A 134 5.58 -5.45 -4.70
C SER A 134 5.84 -5.58 -6.22
N HIS A 135 5.01 -6.31 -6.97
CA HIS A 135 5.07 -6.38 -8.45
C HIS A 135 4.99 -5.00 -9.13
N GLY A 136 4.24 -4.05 -8.54
CA GLY A 136 4.10 -2.69 -9.06
C GLY A 136 5.44 -1.93 -9.16
N GLY A 137 6.42 -2.26 -8.30
CA GLY A 137 7.77 -1.70 -8.41
C GLY A 137 8.57 -2.22 -9.60
N LEU A 138 8.19 -3.38 -10.16
CA LEU A 138 8.75 -3.92 -11.39
C LEU A 138 8.07 -3.27 -12.61
N ASP A 139 6.75 -3.10 -12.55
CA ASP A 139 5.96 -2.44 -13.60
C ASP A 139 6.46 -1.01 -13.85
N ILE A 140 6.73 -0.23 -12.79
CA ILE A 140 7.24 1.15 -12.94
C ILE A 140 8.68 1.20 -13.49
N ARG A 141 9.49 0.16 -13.29
CA ARG A 141 10.84 0.06 -13.88
C ARG A 141 10.75 -0.20 -15.38
N TYR A 142 9.78 -1.01 -15.81
CA TYR A 142 9.48 -1.20 -17.22
C TYR A 142 9.10 0.15 -17.86
N VAL A 143 8.14 0.87 -17.29
CA VAL A 143 7.71 2.19 -17.80
C VAL A 143 8.88 3.18 -17.86
N ALA A 144 9.70 3.25 -16.82
CA ALA A 144 10.87 4.13 -16.78
C ALA A 144 11.93 3.78 -17.83
N SER A 145 12.01 2.51 -18.25
CA SER A 145 12.95 2.07 -19.27
C SER A 145 12.42 2.34 -20.69
N VAL A 146 11.12 2.14 -20.93
CA VAL A 146 10.50 2.31 -22.25
C VAL A 146 10.22 3.79 -22.56
N ARG A 147 9.76 4.57 -21.56
CA ARG A 147 9.42 5.99 -21.68
C ARG A 147 10.10 6.84 -20.60
N PRO A 148 11.44 6.90 -20.58
CA PRO A 148 12.18 7.70 -19.59
C PRO A 148 11.86 9.20 -19.67
N ASP A 149 11.38 9.67 -20.83
CA ASP A 149 10.92 11.03 -21.04
C ASP A 149 9.72 11.40 -20.16
N LEU A 150 8.88 10.44 -19.78
CA LEU A 150 7.69 10.63 -18.95
C LEU A 150 7.93 10.44 -17.44
N VAL A 151 9.12 10.00 -17.04
CA VAL A 151 9.37 9.62 -15.65
C VAL A 151 10.35 10.61 -15.00
N ALA A 152 10.02 11.06 -13.80
CA ALA A 152 10.86 11.93 -12.97
C ALA A 152 11.56 11.13 -11.85
N SER A 153 10.83 10.21 -11.23
CA SER A 153 11.38 9.28 -10.25
C SER A 153 10.68 7.93 -10.28
N VAL A 154 11.40 6.92 -9.79
CA VAL A 154 10.96 5.55 -9.56
C VAL A 154 11.23 5.22 -8.11
N THR A 155 10.19 4.80 -7.39
CA THR A 155 10.30 4.37 -6.00
C THR A 155 9.64 3.02 -5.83
N SER A 156 10.40 2.02 -5.40
CA SER A 156 9.86 0.70 -5.07
C SER A 156 9.62 0.54 -3.57
N VAL A 157 8.56 -0.20 -3.24
CA VAL A 157 8.18 -0.56 -1.87
C VAL A 157 8.05 -2.08 -1.81
N GLY A 158 8.95 -2.75 -1.08
CA GLY A 158 8.95 -4.22 -0.94
C GLY A 158 8.92 -4.97 -2.26
N SER A 159 9.61 -4.48 -3.30
CA SER A 159 9.54 -5.09 -4.63
C SER A 159 10.62 -6.15 -4.86
N PRO A 160 10.30 -7.37 -5.33
CA PRO A 160 11.27 -8.45 -5.44
C PRO A 160 12.18 -8.30 -6.67
N HIS A 161 13.06 -7.29 -6.67
CA HIS A 161 13.92 -6.98 -7.81
C HIS A 161 14.89 -8.09 -8.19
N LYS A 162 15.24 -8.99 -7.26
CA LYS A 162 16.07 -10.19 -7.54
C LYS A 162 15.29 -11.49 -7.42
N GLY A 163 13.97 -11.40 -7.43
CA GLY A 163 13.03 -12.50 -7.26
C GLY A 163 12.56 -12.67 -5.83
N ALA A 164 11.42 -13.34 -5.69
CA ALA A 164 10.87 -13.80 -4.42
C ALA A 164 11.19 -15.30 -4.27
N GLU A 165 11.74 -15.70 -3.13
CA GLU A 165 12.16 -17.09 -2.87
C GLU A 165 10.93 -18.01 -2.85
N PHE A 166 9.82 -17.54 -2.28
CA PHE A 166 8.55 -18.28 -2.32
C PHE A 166 8.01 -18.46 -3.74
N ALA A 167 8.04 -17.43 -4.59
CA ALA A 167 7.63 -17.53 -5.99
C ALA A 167 8.55 -18.50 -6.78
N THR A 168 9.85 -18.45 -6.51
CA THR A 168 10.84 -19.37 -7.10
C THR A 168 10.54 -20.82 -6.71
N TYR A 169 10.23 -21.07 -5.44
CA TYR A 169 9.81 -22.39 -4.97
C TYR A 169 8.53 -22.88 -5.66
N LEU A 170 7.49 -22.03 -5.72
CA LEU A 170 6.22 -22.37 -6.38
C LEU A 170 6.45 -22.70 -7.86
N ARG A 171 7.22 -21.86 -8.58
CA ARG A 171 7.51 -22.03 -10.00
C ARG A 171 8.30 -23.30 -10.31
N GLY A 172 9.27 -23.65 -9.47
CA GLY A 172 10.03 -24.91 -9.56
C GLY A 172 9.17 -26.15 -9.30
N ASN A 173 7.99 -25.97 -8.73
CA ASN A 173 7.02 -27.02 -8.42
C ASN A 173 5.76 -26.96 -9.31
N VAL A 174 5.85 -26.34 -10.49
CA VAL A 174 4.81 -26.46 -11.53
C VAL A 174 5.20 -27.54 -12.53
N LYS A 175 4.32 -28.52 -12.76
CA LYS A 175 4.44 -29.55 -13.80
C LYS A 175 3.17 -29.59 -14.66
N GLY A 176 3.32 -29.50 -15.98
CA GLY A 176 2.18 -29.55 -16.92
C GLY A 176 1.14 -28.44 -16.69
N GLY A 177 1.55 -27.28 -16.16
CA GLY A 177 0.65 -26.17 -15.85
C GLY A 177 -0.09 -26.28 -14.51
N SER A 178 0.19 -27.30 -13.69
CA SER A 178 -0.39 -27.48 -12.35
C SER A 178 0.68 -27.60 -11.27
N PHE A 179 0.33 -27.29 -10.03
CA PHE A 179 1.22 -27.49 -8.88
C PHE A 179 1.46 -28.97 -8.60
N THR A 180 2.67 -29.33 -8.21
CA THR A 180 3.00 -30.68 -7.76
C THR A 180 2.23 -31.05 -6.49
N GLU A 181 2.07 -32.35 -6.25
CA GLU A 181 1.50 -32.89 -5.01
C GLU A 181 2.20 -32.37 -3.75
N GLY A 182 3.50 -32.02 -3.82
CA GLY A 182 4.24 -31.41 -2.73
C GLY A 182 3.73 -30.02 -2.33
N VAL A 183 3.42 -29.17 -3.30
CA VAL A 183 2.83 -27.85 -3.04
C VAL A 183 1.39 -27.99 -2.58
N LEU A 184 0.60 -28.85 -3.23
CA LEU A 184 -0.79 -29.10 -2.84
C LEU A 184 -0.88 -29.66 -1.42
N SER A 185 -0.01 -30.59 -1.03
CA SER A 185 0.05 -31.13 0.33
C SER A 185 0.59 -30.14 1.35
N PHE A 186 1.52 -29.26 0.99
CA PHE A 186 1.95 -28.16 1.86
C PHE A 186 0.76 -27.25 2.21
N PHE A 187 -0.01 -26.79 1.22
CA PHE A 187 -1.20 -25.97 1.47
C PHE A 187 -2.32 -26.74 2.16
N ALA A 188 -2.58 -28.00 1.75
CA ALA A 188 -3.61 -28.84 2.36
C ALA A 188 -3.32 -29.18 3.84
N ASN A 189 -2.05 -29.39 4.19
CA ASN A 189 -1.63 -29.70 5.57
C ASN A 189 -1.44 -28.45 6.45
N LYS A 190 -1.34 -27.25 5.86
CA LYS A 190 -1.07 -26.02 6.61
C LYS A 190 -2.27 -25.10 6.78
N LEU A 191 -3.23 -25.03 5.84
CA LEU A 191 -4.59 -24.54 6.06
C LEU A 191 -5.39 -24.59 4.74
N GLY A 192 -6.42 -25.44 4.64
CA GLY A 192 -7.34 -25.48 3.50
C GLY A 192 -8.26 -24.25 3.33
N THR A 193 -7.96 -23.14 3.99
CA THR A 193 -8.85 -21.97 4.13
C THR A 193 -8.32 -20.70 3.44
N ALA A 194 -7.03 -20.63 3.09
CA ALA A 194 -6.39 -19.40 2.58
C ALA A 194 -6.68 -19.08 1.10
N LEU A 195 -7.19 -20.05 0.31
CA LEU A 195 -7.28 -19.92 -1.15
C LEU A 195 -8.65 -19.42 -1.69
N GLY A 196 -9.58 -19.01 -0.82
CA GLY A 196 -10.95 -18.66 -1.21
C GLY A 196 -11.27 -17.17 -1.36
N LEU A 197 -10.34 -16.24 -1.09
CA LEU A 197 -10.71 -14.87 -0.72
C LEU A 197 -10.31 -13.73 -1.67
N LEU A 198 -9.59 -13.96 -2.77
CA LEU A 198 -9.08 -12.84 -3.60
C LEU A 198 -9.08 -13.12 -5.11
N SER A 199 -10.25 -13.35 -5.71
CA SER A 199 -10.36 -13.31 -7.17
C SER A 199 -11.71 -12.75 -7.62
N GLY A 200 -11.86 -11.45 -7.44
CA GLY A 200 -12.97 -10.66 -7.97
C GLY A 200 -12.54 -9.81 -9.17
N HIS A 201 -11.93 -10.40 -10.21
CA HIS A 201 -11.35 -9.64 -11.32
C HIS A 201 -11.92 -10.03 -12.70
N SER A 202 -12.07 -9.03 -13.57
CA SER A 202 -12.70 -9.11 -14.90
C SER A 202 -11.72 -9.02 -16.10
N ASN A 203 -10.41 -8.97 -15.85
CA ASN A 203 -9.37 -8.91 -16.90
C ASN A 203 -8.75 -10.29 -17.16
N PRO A 204 -8.12 -10.54 -18.32
CA PRO A 204 -7.36 -11.77 -18.56
C PRO A 204 -6.26 -11.94 -17.50
N GLN A 205 -6.17 -13.14 -16.90
CA GLN A 205 -5.22 -13.46 -15.84
C GLN A 205 -4.28 -14.57 -16.29
N ASP A 206 -2.97 -14.39 -16.08
CA ASP A 206 -1.94 -15.42 -16.25
C ASP A 206 -1.07 -15.53 -14.99
N ALA A 207 -1.52 -16.38 -14.07
CA ALA A 207 -0.83 -16.63 -12.81
C ALA A 207 0.53 -17.35 -13.01
N LEU A 208 0.70 -18.11 -14.08
CA LEU A 208 1.98 -18.78 -14.37
C LEU A 208 3.02 -17.80 -14.88
N ALA A 209 2.63 -16.88 -15.77
CA ALA A 209 3.50 -15.79 -16.21
C ALA A 209 3.89 -14.90 -15.03
N ALA A 210 2.94 -14.61 -14.13
CA ALA A 210 3.23 -13.80 -12.95
C ALA A 210 4.21 -14.49 -11.97
N LEU A 211 4.05 -15.81 -11.74
CA LEU A 211 5.00 -16.61 -10.95
C LEU A 211 6.38 -16.71 -11.62
N ASP A 212 6.42 -16.83 -12.95
CA ASP A 212 7.66 -16.85 -13.71
C ASP A 212 8.40 -15.53 -13.57
N SER A 213 7.70 -14.39 -13.78
CA SER A 213 8.24 -13.05 -13.57
C SER A 213 8.80 -12.88 -12.17
N LEU A 214 8.07 -13.25 -11.11
CA LEU A 214 8.54 -13.07 -9.73
C LEU A 214 9.63 -14.05 -9.28
N SER A 215 9.95 -15.08 -10.08
CA SER A 215 11.01 -16.03 -9.75
C SER A 215 12.40 -15.40 -9.89
N ALA A 216 13.41 -15.97 -9.21
CA ALA A 216 14.80 -15.53 -9.34
C ALA A 216 15.31 -15.57 -10.80
N SER A 217 14.92 -16.60 -11.56
CA SER A 217 15.26 -16.71 -12.98
C SER A 217 14.56 -15.67 -13.85
N GLY A 218 13.26 -15.44 -13.62
CA GLY A 218 12.50 -14.42 -14.35
C GLY A 218 13.05 -13.02 -14.10
N MET A 219 13.34 -12.70 -12.83
CA MET A 219 13.95 -11.42 -12.46
C MET A 219 15.38 -11.27 -12.95
N ALA A 220 16.16 -12.34 -13.07
CA ALA A 220 17.47 -12.28 -13.71
C ALA A 220 17.35 -11.87 -15.19
N THR A 221 16.39 -12.44 -15.93
CA THR A 221 16.09 -12.05 -17.32
C THR A 221 15.61 -10.61 -17.40
N PHE A 222 14.61 -10.24 -16.59
CA PHE A 222 14.06 -8.89 -16.55
C PHE A 222 15.12 -7.83 -16.22
N ASN A 223 16.01 -8.12 -15.26
CA ASN A 223 17.09 -7.19 -14.88
C ASN A 223 18.18 -7.07 -15.95
N ALA A 224 18.38 -8.09 -16.77
CA ALA A 224 19.32 -8.01 -17.88
C ALA A 224 18.82 -7.03 -18.96
N GLU A 225 17.51 -6.93 -19.14
CA GLU A 225 16.87 -6.03 -20.10
C GLU A 225 16.64 -4.62 -19.53
N TYR A 226 16.24 -4.53 -18.26
CA TYR A 226 15.86 -3.27 -17.59
C TYR A 226 16.74 -2.98 -16.35
N PRO A 227 18.07 -2.77 -16.48
CA PRO A 227 19.01 -2.78 -15.35
C PRO A 227 19.01 -1.51 -14.48
N ALA A 228 18.28 -0.47 -14.86
CA ALA A 228 18.35 0.83 -14.20
C ALA A 228 18.04 0.74 -12.70
N GLY A 229 18.93 1.30 -11.88
CA GLY A 229 18.80 1.31 -10.42
C GLY A 229 19.08 -0.03 -9.71
N ILE A 230 19.37 -1.13 -10.41
CA ILE A 230 19.65 -2.42 -9.76
C ILE A 230 21.03 -2.39 -9.05
N PRO A 231 21.13 -2.84 -7.79
CA PRO A 231 22.43 -2.98 -7.11
C PRO A 231 23.35 -4.01 -7.77
N SER A 232 24.63 -3.67 -7.93
CA SER A 232 25.66 -4.57 -8.47
C SER A 232 26.12 -5.64 -7.47
N THR A 233 25.90 -5.42 -6.16
CA THR A 233 26.16 -6.40 -5.10
C THR A 233 24.85 -6.94 -4.54
N THR A 234 24.90 -8.08 -3.83
CA THR A 234 23.70 -8.79 -3.35
C THR A 234 22.76 -7.91 -2.55
N CYS A 235 23.27 -7.16 -1.58
CA CYS A 235 22.47 -6.32 -0.67
C CYS A 235 22.91 -4.84 -0.67
N GLY A 236 23.56 -4.39 -1.75
CA GLY A 236 24.02 -3.02 -1.87
C GLY A 236 22.93 -2.04 -2.28
N GLN A 237 23.33 -0.80 -2.54
CA GLN A 237 22.49 0.19 -3.21
C GLN A 237 22.75 0.16 -4.72
N GLY A 238 21.79 0.65 -5.50
CA GLY A 238 21.94 0.87 -6.93
C GLY A 238 22.34 2.31 -7.27
N ALA A 239 22.45 2.59 -8.57
CA ALA A 239 22.65 3.97 -9.03
C ALA A 239 21.46 4.85 -8.60
N ALA A 240 21.72 5.94 -7.86
CA ALA A 240 20.68 6.85 -7.38
C ALA A 240 19.99 7.63 -8.53
N THR A 241 20.63 7.75 -9.68
CA THR A 241 20.07 8.39 -10.87
C THR A 241 20.58 7.69 -12.13
N VAL A 242 19.67 7.38 -13.04
CA VAL A 242 19.95 6.80 -14.38
C VAL A 242 19.10 7.58 -15.39
N ASP A 243 19.70 8.07 -16.47
CA ASP A 243 19.02 8.86 -17.52
C ASP A 243 18.17 10.03 -17.00
N GLY A 244 18.64 10.66 -15.92
CA GLY A 244 17.94 11.79 -15.27
C GLY A 244 16.75 11.40 -14.40
N ILE A 245 16.45 10.11 -14.26
CA ILE A 245 15.41 9.55 -13.38
C ILE A 245 16.04 9.20 -12.03
N LYS A 246 15.44 9.65 -10.92
CA LYS A 246 15.89 9.27 -9.57
C LYS A 246 15.26 7.94 -9.13
N TYR A 247 16.07 7.07 -8.53
CA TYR A 247 15.64 5.75 -8.08
C TYR A 247 15.74 5.64 -6.55
N TYR A 248 14.67 5.15 -5.93
CA TYR A 248 14.56 4.95 -4.48
C TYR A 248 13.94 3.60 -4.16
N SER A 249 14.19 3.09 -2.96
CA SER A 249 13.49 1.94 -2.41
C SER A 249 13.30 2.04 -0.91
N TRP A 250 12.26 1.38 -0.39
CA TRP A 250 12.21 0.94 1.00
C TRP A 250 11.47 -0.39 1.15
N SER A 251 11.66 -1.06 2.29
CA SER A 251 10.92 -2.29 2.64
C SER A 251 10.95 -2.53 4.15
N GLY A 252 10.16 -3.50 4.60
CA GLY A 252 10.13 -4.02 5.95
C GLY A 252 10.84 -5.37 6.13
N THR A 253 11.04 -5.73 7.38
CA THR A 253 11.52 -7.07 7.81
C THR A 253 10.73 -7.60 9.00
N GLY A 254 9.59 -6.98 9.32
CA GLY A 254 8.76 -7.34 10.46
C GLY A 254 7.66 -8.27 9.99
N VAL A 255 7.86 -9.58 10.01
CA VAL A 255 6.89 -10.53 9.41
C VAL A 255 5.61 -10.70 10.24
N LEU A 256 5.75 -10.77 11.56
CA LEU A 256 4.64 -10.89 12.51
C LEU A 256 4.51 -9.58 13.29
N THR A 257 3.57 -8.75 12.89
CA THR A 257 3.37 -7.38 13.38
C THR A 257 2.12 -7.23 14.22
N ASN A 258 1.08 -8.02 13.96
CA ASN A 258 -0.17 -8.01 14.69
C ASN A 258 -0.82 -9.40 14.81
N VAL A 259 -0.91 -9.93 16.04
CA VAL A 259 -1.52 -11.25 16.31
C VAL A 259 -3.01 -11.35 15.96
N PHE A 260 -3.69 -10.22 15.72
CA PHE A 260 -5.09 -10.18 15.30
C PHE A 260 -5.24 -10.09 13.78
N ASP A 261 -4.16 -9.92 13.03
CA ASP A 261 -4.18 -9.97 11.56
C ASP A 261 -3.98 -11.42 11.10
N ALA A 262 -4.96 -11.95 10.34
CA ALA A 262 -4.87 -13.29 9.79
C ALA A 262 -3.81 -13.41 8.67
N GLY A 263 -3.48 -12.29 8.01
CA GLY A 263 -2.44 -12.18 6.99
C GLY A 263 -1.05 -12.50 7.54
N ASP A 264 -0.75 -12.06 8.77
CA ASP A 264 0.52 -12.31 9.45
C ASP A 264 0.87 -13.80 9.56
N TYR A 265 -0.11 -14.67 9.80
CA TYR A 265 0.14 -16.11 9.88
C TYR A 265 0.51 -16.72 8.54
N ALA A 266 -0.08 -16.23 7.44
CA ALA A 266 0.28 -16.65 6.09
C ALA A 266 1.69 -16.14 5.73
N LEU A 267 1.98 -14.87 6.04
CA LEU A 267 3.28 -14.24 5.82
C LEU A 267 4.40 -14.88 6.66
N GLY A 268 4.10 -15.25 7.91
CA GLY A 268 4.99 -16.03 8.77
C GLY A 268 5.32 -17.41 8.22
N LEU A 269 4.37 -18.05 7.53
CA LEU A 269 4.61 -19.33 6.88
C LEU A 269 5.48 -19.17 5.63
N THR A 270 5.24 -18.16 4.81
CA THR A 270 6.03 -17.90 3.59
C THR A 270 7.43 -17.37 3.90
N SER A 271 7.62 -16.65 5.00
CA SER A 271 8.95 -16.24 5.51
C SER A 271 9.87 -17.44 5.77
N THR A 272 9.34 -18.64 6.05
CA THR A 272 10.18 -19.84 6.25
C THR A 272 10.95 -20.28 4.99
N PHE A 273 10.61 -19.76 3.82
CA PHE A 273 11.36 -19.97 2.58
C PHE A 273 12.57 -19.04 2.44
N TYR A 274 12.70 -18.03 3.31
CA TYR A 274 13.72 -17.01 3.18
C TYR A 274 14.98 -17.32 4.00
N GLY A 275 16.14 -17.15 3.35
CA GLY A 275 17.46 -17.32 3.98
C GLY A 275 18.00 -16.03 4.62
N GLU A 276 17.28 -14.93 4.48
CA GLU A 276 17.60 -13.59 4.96
C GLU A 276 16.41 -12.96 5.69
N ALA A 277 16.57 -11.74 6.23
CA ALA A 277 15.44 -10.99 6.75
C ALA A 277 14.45 -10.66 5.61
N ASP A 278 13.15 -10.74 5.85
CA ASP A 278 12.11 -10.59 4.82
C ASP A 278 10.82 -9.99 5.40
N ASP A 279 9.93 -9.52 4.53
CA ASP A 279 8.62 -8.97 4.89
C ASP A 279 7.48 -10.01 4.88
N GLY A 280 7.80 -11.29 4.69
CA GLY A 280 6.88 -12.41 4.49
C GLY A 280 6.80 -12.85 3.03
N LEU A 281 7.07 -11.98 2.05
CA LEU A 281 6.96 -12.29 0.62
C LEU A 281 8.17 -11.83 -0.20
N VAL A 282 9.01 -10.93 0.32
CA VAL A 282 10.17 -10.39 -0.35
C VAL A 282 11.33 -10.29 0.65
N GLY A 283 12.47 -10.83 0.23
CA GLY A 283 13.71 -10.74 0.99
C GLY A 283 14.25 -9.32 0.98
N LYS A 284 14.79 -8.88 2.11
CA LYS A 284 15.38 -7.56 2.34
C LYS A 284 16.28 -7.14 1.18
N CYS A 285 17.24 -7.97 0.79
CA CYS A 285 18.22 -7.61 -0.23
C CYS A 285 17.63 -7.63 -1.64
N SER A 286 16.59 -8.46 -1.86
CA SER A 286 15.83 -8.45 -3.11
C SER A 286 15.05 -7.15 -3.30
N SER A 287 14.68 -6.45 -2.21
CA SER A 287 13.92 -5.18 -2.26
C SER A 287 14.72 -3.97 -2.75
N HIS A 288 16.05 -4.06 -2.84
CA HIS A 288 16.91 -2.91 -3.05
C HIS A 288 16.86 -2.38 -4.50
N LEU A 289 16.58 -1.09 -4.63
CA LEU A 289 16.63 -0.30 -5.87
C LEU A 289 17.14 1.12 -5.60
N GLY A 290 18.09 1.58 -6.43
CA GLY A 290 18.62 2.93 -6.35
C GLY A 290 19.13 3.28 -4.95
N THR A 291 18.70 4.43 -4.43
CA THR A 291 18.94 4.81 -3.04
C THR A 291 17.99 4.08 -2.10
N VAL A 292 18.52 3.16 -1.30
CA VAL A 292 17.77 2.43 -0.28
C VAL A 292 17.56 3.37 0.91
N LEU A 293 16.31 3.77 1.12
CA LEU A 293 15.93 4.73 2.16
C LEU A 293 15.89 4.07 3.52
N ARG A 294 15.34 2.86 3.57
CA ARG A 294 15.31 1.95 4.72
C ARG A 294 14.80 0.58 4.28
N ASP A 295 15.37 -0.48 4.81
CA ASP A 295 15.12 -1.87 4.38
C ASP A 295 14.85 -2.79 5.60
N ASP A 296 14.45 -2.20 6.71
CA ASP A 296 14.26 -2.85 8.01
C ASP A 296 13.12 -2.21 8.82
N TYR A 297 12.11 -1.65 8.13
CA TYR A 297 10.90 -1.25 8.84
C TYR A 297 10.27 -2.45 9.54
N ASN A 298 9.71 -2.25 10.73
CA ASN A 298 8.87 -3.26 11.36
C ASN A 298 7.48 -3.24 10.71
N MET A 299 7.44 -3.75 9.48
CA MET A 299 6.32 -3.87 8.57
C MET A 299 6.45 -5.22 7.86
N ASN A 300 5.36 -5.95 7.74
CA ASN A 300 5.24 -7.07 6.80
C ASN A 300 4.81 -6.55 5.42
N HIS A 301 4.70 -7.43 4.44
CA HIS A 301 4.39 -7.06 3.06
C HIS A 301 3.05 -6.34 2.88
N LEU A 302 2.08 -6.54 3.78
CA LEU A 302 0.79 -5.86 3.75
C LEU A 302 0.83 -4.54 4.53
N ASP A 303 1.55 -4.50 5.65
CA ASP A 303 1.79 -3.27 6.42
C ASP A 303 2.42 -2.18 5.55
N GLU A 304 3.28 -2.54 4.61
CA GLU A 304 3.94 -1.58 3.70
C GLU A 304 2.95 -0.71 2.92
N VAL A 305 1.72 -1.18 2.69
CA VAL A 305 0.62 -0.42 2.06
C VAL A 305 -0.54 -0.15 3.03
N ASN A 306 -0.25 -0.19 4.33
CA ASN A 306 -1.17 0.06 5.44
C ASN A 306 -2.34 -0.93 5.51
N GLN A 307 -2.10 -2.18 5.12
CA GLN A 307 -3.05 -3.29 5.19
C GLN A 307 -2.72 -4.24 6.36
N LEU A 308 -3.69 -4.97 6.92
CA LEU A 308 -5.13 -4.92 6.59
C LEU A 308 -5.84 -3.74 7.28
N VAL A 309 -6.51 -2.87 6.50
CA VAL A 309 -7.34 -1.74 6.97
C VAL A 309 -6.71 -0.89 8.09
N GLY A 310 -5.39 -0.68 8.03
CA GLY A 310 -4.63 0.11 8.99
C GLY A 310 -4.26 -0.60 10.29
N ILE A 311 -4.46 -1.92 10.37
CA ILE A 311 -4.01 -2.75 11.49
C ILE A 311 -2.56 -3.15 11.23
N THR A 312 -1.63 -2.29 11.60
CA THR A 312 -0.19 -2.55 11.46
C THR A 312 0.49 -2.76 12.81
N ALA A 313 1.81 -2.98 12.82
CA ALA A 313 2.61 -3.06 14.04
C ALA A 313 2.33 -1.89 15.00
N LEU A 314 1.90 -2.19 16.23
CA LEU A 314 1.72 -1.19 17.27
C LEU A 314 3.08 -0.57 17.69
N PHE A 315 3.09 0.74 17.94
CA PHE A 315 4.28 1.50 18.31
C PHE A 315 5.43 1.44 17.29
N SER A 316 5.10 1.14 16.03
CA SER A 316 6.01 1.17 14.88
C SER A 316 5.84 2.45 14.06
N THR A 317 6.59 2.55 12.96
CA THR A 317 6.42 3.64 12.00
C THR A 317 5.08 3.47 11.27
N ASP A 318 4.26 4.52 11.20
CA ASP A 318 3.04 4.54 10.40
C ASP A 318 3.39 4.54 8.90
N PRO A 319 2.95 3.53 8.11
CA PRO A 319 3.22 3.49 6.67
C PRO A 319 2.80 4.77 5.94
N LYS A 320 1.67 5.38 6.28
CA LYS A 320 1.22 6.65 5.66
C LYS A 320 2.24 7.76 5.85
N SER A 321 2.87 7.81 7.02
CA SER A 321 3.92 8.78 7.33
C SER A 321 5.19 8.55 6.49
N VAL A 322 5.50 7.31 6.12
CA VAL A 322 6.62 6.99 5.21
C VAL A 322 6.35 7.56 3.82
N PHE A 323 5.17 7.30 3.25
CA PHE A 323 4.77 7.84 1.94
C PHE A 323 4.75 9.38 1.95
N ARG A 324 4.14 9.99 2.96
CA ARG A 324 4.09 11.46 3.10
C ARG A 324 5.48 12.08 3.22
N THR A 325 6.37 11.48 4.01
CA THR A 325 7.77 11.93 4.13
C THR A 325 8.52 11.75 2.81
N HIS A 326 8.26 10.68 2.08
CA HIS A 326 8.86 10.45 0.78
C HIS A 326 8.39 11.47 -0.27
N ALA A 327 7.10 11.79 -0.32
CA ALA A 327 6.58 12.84 -1.21
C ALA A 327 7.24 14.20 -0.90
N ASN A 328 7.46 14.53 0.37
CA ASN A 328 8.25 15.72 0.74
C ASN A 328 9.70 15.63 0.25
N ARG A 329 10.35 14.47 0.33
CA ARG A 329 11.69 14.24 -0.22
C ARG A 329 11.73 14.50 -1.74
N LEU A 330 10.73 14.03 -2.48
CA LEU A 330 10.60 14.27 -3.92
C LEU A 330 10.42 15.77 -4.20
N LYS A 331 9.52 16.44 -3.46
CA LYS A 331 9.32 17.90 -3.52
C LYS A 331 10.63 18.66 -3.29
N SER A 332 11.37 18.33 -2.23
CA SER A 332 12.66 18.96 -1.91
C SER A 332 13.73 18.71 -2.98
N ALA A 333 13.61 17.62 -3.74
CA ALA A 333 14.47 17.32 -4.88
C ALA A 333 14.06 18.03 -6.18
N GLY A 334 13.02 18.86 -6.15
CA GLY A 334 12.49 19.58 -7.32
C GLY A 334 11.67 18.71 -8.27
N LEU A 335 11.23 17.55 -7.79
CA LEU A 335 10.37 16.59 -8.48
C LEU A 335 8.91 16.76 -8.11
#